data_AF-A0AA39WW76-F1
#
_entry.id   AF-A0AA39WW76-F1
#
_cell.length_a   1.000
_cell.length_b   1.000
_cell.length_c   1.000
_cell.angle_alpha   90.00
_cell.angle_beta   90.00
_cell.angle_gamma   90.00
#
_symmetry.space_group_name_H-M   'P 1'
#
loop_
_entity.id
_entity.type
_entity.pdbx_description
1 polymer ?
#
loop_
_entity_poly.entity_id
_entity_poly.type
_entity_poly.pdbx_seq_one_letter_code
_entity_poly.pdbx_strand_id
1 'polypeptide(L)' 'MALNNLRLVEGERALWVDAVCINQEDKEECARQVLKMGDIYRRATNVTVWLGDGSAACRASFSVLWALSACTKTPRAWR' A
#
# COMPACT_ATOMS: atom_id res chain seq x y z
N MET A 1 7.28 -12.79 -1.12
CA MET A 1 8.30 -11.96 -1.81
C MET A 1 8.27 -10.51 -1.32
N ALA A 2 7.13 -9.81 -1.31
CA ALA A 2 7.02 -8.43 -0.83
C ALA A 2 7.70 -8.15 0.53
N LEU A 3 7.39 -8.92 1.57
CA LEU A 3 7.96 -8.72 2.91
C LEU A 3 9.49 -8.88 2.95
N ASN A 4 10.05 -9.74 2.10
CA ASN A 4 11.50 -9.92 2.02
C ASN A 4 12.18 -8.66 1.46
N ASN A 5 11.55 -8.02 0.48
CA ASN A 5 12.02 -6.76 -0.11
C ASN A 5 11.78 -5.53 0.80
N LEU A 6 10.94 -5.65 1.83
CA LEU A 6 10.68 -4.59 2.81
C LEU A 6 11.53 -4.71 4.09
N ARG A 7 12.33 -5.77 4.23
CA ARG A 7 13.24 -5.94 5.37
C ARG A 7 14.31 -4.85 5.35
N LEU A 8 14.61 -4.32 6.53
CA LEU A 8 15.81 -3.52 6.74
C LEU A 8 17.02 -4.46 6.79
N VAL A 9 18.17 -3.97 6.30
CA VAL A 9 19.45 -4.69 6.39
C VAL A 9 19.86 -4.84 7.85
N GLU A 10 19.61 -3.81 8.65
CA GLU A 10 19.83 -3.81 10.09
C GLU A 10 18.60 -3.26 10.81
N GLY A 11 18.23 -3.88 11.93
CA GLY A 11 17.13 -3.45 12.80
C GLY A 11 15.76 -4.04 12.46
N GLU A 12 14.79 -3.73 13.31
CA GLU A 12 13.40 -4.15 13.18
C GLU A 12 12.57 -3.10 12.44
N ARG A 13 11.60 -3.56 11.65
CA ARG A 13 10.63 -2.68 10.99
C ARG A 13 9.23 -3.05 11.45
N ALA A 14 8.55 -2.13 12.13
CA ALA A 14 7.13 -2.26 12.41
C ALA A 14 6.34 -2.08 11.12
N LEU A 15 5.60 -3.12 10.72
CA LEU A 15 4.74 -3.12 9.55
C LEU A 15 3.33 -3.52 10.00
N TRP A 16 2.35 -2.80 9.48
CA TRP A 16 0.97 -3.25 9.52
C TRP A 16 0.61 -3.82 8.15
N VAL A 17 0.15 -5.06 8.13
CA VAL A 17 -0.24 -5.79 6.91
C VAL A 17 -1.60 -6.40 7.21
N ASP A 18 -2.65 -5.91 6.56
CA ASP A 18 -4.04 -6.35 6.76
C ASP A 18 -4.19 -7.88 6.68
N ALA A 19 -3.55 -8.50 5.69
CA ALA A 19 -3.57 -9.95 5.48
C ALA A 19 -2.92 -10.76 6.62
N VAL A 20 -2.10 -10.13 7.47
CA VAL A 20 -1.36 -10.81 8.56
C VAL A 20 -1.85 -10.36 9.94
N CYS A 21 -2.18 -9.08 10.10
CA CYS A 21 -2.57 -8.47 11.37
C CYS A 21 -4.05 -8.63 11.69
N ILE A 22 -4.89 -9.01 10.72
CA ILE A 22 -6.32 -9.22 10.90
C ILE A 22 -6.59 -10.72 10.84
N ASN A 23 -7.31 -11.26 11.82
CA ASN A 23 -7.85 -12.61 11.70
C ASN A 23 -8.91 -12.66 10.58
N GLN A 24 -8.56 -13.25 9.45
CA GLN A 24 -9.43 -13.32 8.29
C GLN A 24 -10.59 -14.32 8.47
N GLU A 25 -10.49 -15.23 9.43
CA GLU A 25 -11.54 -16.22 9.74
C GLU A 25 -12.62 -15.64 10.67
N ASP A 26 -12.28 -14.60 11.44
CA ASP A 26 -13.22 -13.88 12.30
C ASP A 26 -13.77 -12.64 11.58
N LYS A 27 -14.98 -12.76 11.06
CA LYS A 27 -15.66 -11.67 10.34
C LYS A 27 -15.97 -10.47 11.22
N GLU A 28 -16.20 -10.67 12.52
CA GLU A 28 -16.47 -9.57 13.45
C GLU A 28 -15.19 -8.79 13.79
N GLU A 29 -14.08 -9.49 14.00
CA GLU A 29 -12.77 -8.85 14.10
C GLU A 29 -12.42 -8.11 12.82
N CYS A 30 -12.57 -8.75 11.66
CA CYS A 30 -12.28 -8.13 10.37
C CYS A 30 -13.07 -6.84 10.20
N ALA A 31 -14.38 -6.85 10.46
CA ALA A 31 -15.20 -5.63 10.41
C ALA A 31 -14.67 -4.53 11.36
N ARG A 32 -14.30 -4.87 12.59
CA ARG A 32 -13.73 -3.90 13.55
C ARG A 32 -12.37 -3.37 13.12
N GLN A 33 -11.53 -4.18 12.50
CA GLN A 33 -10.20 -3.76 12.00
C GLN A 33 -10.32 -2.89 10.76
N VAL A 34 -11.25 -3.23 9.84
CA VAL A 34 -11.53 -2.42 8.64
C VAL A 34 -11.97 -1.00 9.03
N LEU A 35 -12.80 -0.85 10.07
CA LEU A 35 -13.17 0.46 10.60
C LEU A 35 -11.98 1.30 11.10
N LYS A 36 -10.90 0.66 11.53
CA LYS A 36 -9.67 1.32 12.00
C LYS A 36 -8.68 1.64 10.88
N MET A 37 -8.84 1.07 9.68
CA MET A 37 -7.87 1.22 8.57
C MET A 37 -7.64 2.69 8.22
N GLY A 38 -8.67 3.53 8.24
CA GLY A 38 -8.53 4.96 7.98
C GLY A 38 -7.56 5.64 8.95
N ASP A 39 -7.66 5.33 10.25
CA ASP A 39 -6.74 5.87 11.26
C ASP A 39 -5.35 5.25 11.17
N ILE A 40 -5.24 3.96 10.84
CA ILE A 40 -3.96 3.28 10.65
C ILE A 40 -3.19 3.91 9.48
N TYR A 41 -3.83 4.11 8.33
CA TYR A 41 -3.20 4.78 7.19
C TYR A 41 -2.85 6.22 7.49
N ARG A 42 -3.73 6.95 8.20
CA ARG A 42 -3.49 8.35 8.58
C ARG A 42 -2.33 8.51 9.56
N ARG A 43 -2.10 7.53 10.43
CA ARG A 43 -1.04 7.54 11.45
C ARG A 43 0.25 6.85 11.01
N ALA A 44 0.23 6.13 9.89
CA ALA A 44 1.42 5.46 9.37
C ALA A 44 2.47 6.50 8.94
N THR A 45 3.72 6.29 9.35
CA THR A 45 4.85 7.12 8.89
C THR A 45 5.00 7.06 7.37
N ASN A 46 4.72 5.90 6.77
CA ASN A 46 4.73 5.72 5.33
C ASN A 46 3.77 4.60 4.93
N VAL A 47 3.12 4.74 3.78
CA VAL A 47 2.24 3.70 3.21
C VAL A 47 2.90 3.16 1.96
N THR A 48 3.34 1.91 2.01
CA THR A 48 4.06 1.26 0.90
C THR A 48 3.15 0.26 0.19
N VAL A 49 3.00 0.42 -1.12
CA VAL A 49 2.28 -0.52 -1.99
C VAL A 49 3.29 -1.33 -2.78
N TRP A 50 3.19 -2.66 -2.71
CA TRP A 50 4.05 -3.57 -3.46
C TRP A 50 3.33 -4.10 -4.71
N LEU A 51 3.90 -3.84 -5.88
CA LEU A 51 3.27 -4.18 -7.18
C LEU A 51 3.94 -5.38 -7.88
N GLY A 52 4.77 -6.14 -7.17
CA GLY A 52 5.57 -7.23 -7.72
C GLY A 52 7.00 -6.82 -8.07
N ASP A 53 7.84 -7.78 -8.45
CA ASP A 53 9.27 -7.59 -8.72
C ASP A 53 9.57 -6.81 -10.03
N GLY A 54 8.57 -6.13 -10.60
CA GLY A 54 8.72 -5.30 -11.80
C GLY A 54 9.01 -6.13 -13.05
N SER A 55 7.98 -6.72 -13.66
CA SER A 55 8.13 -7.33 -14.99
C SER A 55 8.47 -6.25 -16.04
N ALA A 56 9.11 -6.64 -17.15
CA ALA A 56 9.40 -5.71 -18.26
C ALA A 56 8.13 -5.00 -18.77
N ALA A 57 6.98 -5.69 -18.76
CA ALA A 57 5.68 -5.12 -19.07
C ALA A 57 5.24 -4.05 -18.04
N CYS A 58 5.46 -4.28 -16.75
CA CYS A 58 5.09 -3.34 -15.69
C CYS A 58 5.82 -2.00 -15.81
N ARG A 59 7.12 -2.01 -16.18
CA ARG A 59 7.89 -0.77 -16.42
C ARG A 59 7.33 0.07 -17.57
N ALA A 60 6.94 -0.57 -18.68
CA ALA A 60 6.32 0.12 -19.81
C ALA A 60 4.94 0.70 -19.44
N SER A 61 4.11 -0.06 -18.72
CA SER A 61 2.80 0.42 -18.24
C SER A 61 2.91 1.60 -17.27
N PHE A 62 3.88 1.57 -16.34
CA PHE A 62 4.15 2.69 -15.44
C PHE A 62 4.64 3.95 -16.16
N SER A 63 5.42 3.79 -17.24
CA SER A 63 5.83 4.92 -18.08
C SER A 63 4.63 5.61 -18.75
N VAL A 64 3.65 4.83 -19.23
CA VAL A 64 2.42 5.38 -19.82
C VAL A 64 1.55 6.03 -18.76
N LEU A 65 1.35 5.37 -17.61
CA LEU A 65 0.59 5.94 -16.48
C LEU A 65 1.21 7.25 -15.98
N TRP A 66 2.54 7.31 -15.88
CA TRP A 66 3.25 8.53 -15.50
C TRP A 66 3.06 9.66 -16.53
N ALA A 67 3.20 9.34 -17.82
CA ALA A 67 3.00 10.31 -18.89
C ALA A 67 1.56 10.87 -18.91
N LEU A 68 0.56 10.01 -18.69
CA LEU A 68 -0.84 10.42 -18.58
C LEU A 68 -1.10 11.25 -17.32
N SER A 69 -0.52 10.88 -16.18
CA SER A 69 -0.64 11.62 -14.92
C SER A 69 0.00 13.01 -15.01
N ALA A 70 1.06 13.19 -15.79
CA ALA A 70 1.69 14.48 -16.04
C ALA A 70 0.77 15.42 -16.85
N CYS A 71 -0.07 14.85 -17.72
CA CYS A 71 -1.07 15.60 -18.50
C CYS A 71 -2.36 15.88 -17.72
N THR A 72 -2.72 15.07 -16.73
CA THR A 72 -3.91 15.31 -15.88
C THR A 72 -3.53 16.07 -14.61
N LYS A 73 -3.20 17.36 -14.74
CA LYS A 73 -3.40 18.28 -13.63
C LYS A 73 -4.91 18.46 -13.43
N THR A 74 -5.57 17.56 -12.73
CA THR A 74 -6.91 17.85 -12.20
C THR A 74 -6.76 18.89 -11.09
N PRO A 75 -7.50 20.01 -11.13
CA PRO A 75 -7.60 20.89 -9.99
C PRO A 75 -8.16 20.08 -8.82
N ARG A 76 -7.49 20.11 -7.67
CA ARG A 76 -7.99 19.51 -6.43
C ARG A 76 -9.38 20.05 -6.15
N ALA A 77 -10.39 19.22 -6.33
CA ALA A 77 -11.73 19.43 -5.80
C ALA A 77 -12.15 18.12 -5.12
N TRP A 78 -11.60 17.90 -3.92
CA TRP A 78 -12.20 17.01 -2.93
C TRP A 78 -12.57 17.90 -1.74
N ARG A 79 -13.88 18.10 -1.59
CA ARG A 79 -14.54 18.66 -0.42
C ARG A 79 -15.00 17.50 0.45
#